data_AF-A4FGH0-F1
#
_entry.id   AF-A4FGH0-F1
#
_cell.length_a   1.000
_cell.length_b   1.000
_cell.length_c   1.000
_cell.angle_alpha   90.00
_cell.angle_beta   90.00
_cell.angle_gamma   90.00
#
_symmetry.space_group_name_H-M   'P 1'
#
loop_
_entity.id
_entity.type
_entity.pdbx_description
1 polymer ?
#
loop_
_entity_poly.entity_id
_entity_poly.type
_entity_poly.pdbx_seq_one_letter_code
_entity_poly.pdbx_strand_id
1 'polypeptide(L)'
;MSQPGPNNPPGALDEAAQQQLIQEIGRVIVRALPPGWQEATVEYRAIGPHSELVAQLLAPNGTVVPIAAPSDATELFTRLRHGMYRPERGTWISAQYRLQRPGSYSVDFNGDFEPAWRAAPDGEAHADELRRYPRAAANIPAWLARAAGAPAADPALRTAEVFDGNGRPITERPSVGPEDHEQVLAYLERAPIVLAARSYDADKLDPERGPAVPLTFHTDGRWIWPGAAGYYLRAHGVAPEPDLLAHIRGAGFRLPEVDERTRELAVALITGEAQG
;
A
#
# COMPACT_ATOMS: atom_id res chain seq x y z
N MET A 1 -29.19 -10.48 12.28
CA MET A 1 -27.74 -10.19 12.34
C MET A 1 -27.61 -8.73 12.71
N SER A 2 -27.20 -8.43 13.93
CA SER A 2 -27.16 -7.07 14.46
C SER A 2 -26.02 -6.29 13.79
N GLN A 3 -26.34 -5.15 13.17
CA GLN A 3 -25.30 -4.27 12.63
C GLN A 3 -24.40 -3.77 13.77
N PRO A 4 -23.06 -3.76 13.59
CA PRO A 4 -22.16 -3.20 14.59
C PRO A 4 -22.38 -1.68 14.67
N GLY A 5 -22.78 -1.22 15.85
CA GLY A 5 -22.98 0.19 16.17
C GLY A 5 -21.65 0.95 16.29
N PRO A 6 -21.71 2.30 16.32
CA PRO A 6 -20.53 3.18 16.34
C PRO A 6 -19.64 3.06 17.60
N ASN A 7 -20.04 2.25 18.60
CA ASN A 7 -19.34 2.08 19.89
C ASN A 7 -18.63 0.73 20.04
N ASN A 8 -18.48 -0.06 18.98
CA ASN A 8 -17.72 -1.31 19.09
C ASN A 8 -16.23 -1.04 19.39
N PRO A 9 -15.54 -1.91 20.14
CA PRO A 9 -14.11 -1.77 20.37
C PRO A 9 -13.31 -1.84 19.06
N PRO A 10 -12.12 -1.20 18.99
CA PRO A 10 -11.25 -1.30 17.82
C PRO A 10 -10.99 -2.75 17.42
N GLY A 11 -10.96 -3.03 16.12
CA GLY A 11 -10.66 -4.38 15.61
C GLY A 11 -11.80 -5.41 15.65
N ALA A 12 -13.03 -4.98 15.97
CA ALA A 12 -14.17 -5.88 16.10
C ALA A 12 -14.90 -6.23 14.78
N LEU A 13 -14.40 -5.81 13.61
CA LEU A 13 -15.02 -6.17 12.33
C LEU A 13 -14.48 -7.52 11.83
N ASP A 14 -15.40 -8.44 11.54
CA ASP A 14 -15.08 -9.62 10.75
C ASP A 14 -14.98 -9.29 9.26
N GLU A 15 -14.48 -10.22 8.46
CA GLU A 15 -14.27 -10.03 7.02
C GLU A 15 -15.59 -9.73 6.26
N ALA A 16 -16.70 -10.34 6.69
CA ALA A 16 -17.99 -10.13 6.06
C ALA A 16 -18.52 -8.72 6.31
N ALA A 17 -18.42 -8.21 7.55
CA ALA A 17 -18.80 -6.86 7.92
C ALA A 17 -17.86 -5.81 7.29
N GLN A 18 -16.56 -6.11 7.21
CA GLN A 18 -15.60 -5.30 6.46
C GLN A 18 -16.02 -5.17 4.99
N GLN A 19 -16.33 -6.28 4.33
CA GLN A 19 -16.75 -6.30 2.93
C GLN A 19 -18.09 -5.57 2.71
N GLN A 20 -19.03 -5.70 3.65
CA GLN A 20 -20.30 -4.97 3.62
C GLN A 20 -20.09 -3.45 3.68
N LEU A 21 -19.21 -2.97 4.57
CA LEU A 21 -18.87 -1.55 4.67
C LEU A 21 -18.21 -1.03 3.39
N ILE A 22 -17.26 -1.79 2.82
CA ILE A 22 -16.64 -1.44 1.53
C ILE A 22 -17.70 -1.26 0.44
N GLN A 23 -18.63 -2.21 0.32
CA GLN A 23 -19.71 -2.11 -0.67
C GLN A 23 -20.67 -0.95 -0.40
N GLU A 24 -20.97 -0.65 0.86
CA GLU A 24 -21.82 0.47 1.24
C GLU A 24 -21.17 1.82 0.88
N ILE A 25 -19.87 1.97 1.15
CA ILE A 25 -19.06 3.11 0.70
C ILE A 25 -19.17 3.27 -0.81
N GLY A 26 -18.97 2.19 -1.58
CA GLY A 26 -19.09 2.22 -3.04
C GLY A 26 -20.47 2.70 -3.51
N ARG A 27 -21.56 2.25 -2.87
CA ARG A 27 -22.93 2.71 -3.20
C ARG A 27 -23.12 4.20 -2.92
N VAL A 28 -22.60 4.70 -1.80
CA VAL A 28 -22.68 6.13 -1.45
C VAL A 28 -21.91 6.96 -2.47
N ILE A 29 -20.69 6.54 -2.84
CA ILE A 29 -19.88 7.24 -3.85
C ILE A 29 -20.61 7.28 -5.19
N VAL A 30 -21.07 6.13 -5.72
CA VAL A 30 -21.71 6.03 -7.03
C VAL A 30 -22.95 6.94 -7.15
N ARG A 31 -23.73 7.10 -6.07
CA ARG A 31 -24.90 7.99 -6.05
C ARG A 31 -24.54 9.47 -6.18
N ALA A 32 -23.35 9.87 -5.75
CA ALA A 32 -22.87 11.25 -5.84
C ALA A 32 -22.18 11.57 -7.17
N LEU A 33 -21.81 10.54 -7.95
CA LEU A 33 -21.11 10.74 -9.23
C LEU A 33 -22.06 11.29 -10.32
N PRO A 34 -21.58 12.22 -11.17
CA PRO A 34 -22.38 12.81 -12.24
C PRO A 34 -22.72 11.78 -13.34
N PRO A 35 -23.80 12.00 -14.12
CA PRO A 35 -24.11 11.14 -15.27
C PRO A 35 -22.93 11.02 -16.24
N GLY A 36 -22.72 9.83 -16.80
CA GLY A 36 -21.67 9.58 -17.79
C GLY A 36 -20.24 9.43 -17.26
N TRP A 37 -20.03 9.41 -15.94
CA TRP A 37 -18.72 9.09 -15.33
C TRP A 37 -18.19 7.74 -15.85
N GLN A 38 -16.88 7.62 -16.09
CA GLN A 38 -16.25 6.36 -16.49
C GLN A 38 -15.34 5.81 -15.39
N GLU A 39 -14.53 6.70 -14.81
CA GLU A 39 -13.64 6.38 -13.71
C GLU A 39 -13.71 7.49 -12.65
N ALA A 40 -13.74 7.09 -11.39
CA ALA A 40 -13.71 8.00 -10.25
C ALA A 40 -12.82 7.44 -9.15
N THR A 41 -12.06 8.32 -8.51
CA THR A 41 -11.22 7.99 -7.35
C THR A 41 -11.67 8.81 -6.16
N VAL A 42 -11.87 8.14 -5.03
CA VAL A 42 -12.12 8.76 -3.73
C VAL A 42 -11.00 8.37 -2.78
N GLU A 43 -10.32 9.35 -2.23
CA GLU A 43 -9.27 9.16 -1.24
C GLU A 43 -9.74 9.67 0.12
N TYR A 44 -9.80 8.77 1.09
CA TYR A 44 -10.03 9.10 2.49
C TYR A 44 -8.69 9.07 3.23
N ARG A 45 -8.46 10.06 4.09
CA ARG A 45 -7.23 10.19 4.90
C ARG A 45 -7.64 10.54 6.32
N ALA A 46 -7.07 9.88 7.32
CA ALA A 46 -7.38 10.18 8.71
C ALA A 46 -6.21 9.89 9.66
N ILE A 47 -6.04 10.79 10.62
CA ILE A 47 -5.06 10.67 11.69
C ILE A 47 -5.60 11.31 12.97
N GLY A 48 -5.68 10.52 14.05
CA GLY A 48 -6.28 10.99 15.31
C GLY A 48 -7.71 11.51 15.08
N PRO A 49 -8.02 12.78 15.41
CA PRO A 49 -9.32 13.41 15.13
C PRO A 49 -9.42 14.04 13.73
N HIS A 50 -8.31 14.22 12.99
CA HIS A 50 -8.30 14.85 11.67
C HIS A 50 -8.72 13.86 10.59
N SER A 51 -9.60 14.27 9.67
CA SER A 51 -9.90 13.49 8.48
C SER A 51 -10.22 14.36 7.26
N GLU A 52 -9.88 13.84 6.08
CA GLU A 52 -10.14 14.45 4.79
C GLU A 52 -10.77 13.41 3.86
N LEU A 53 -11.72 13.86 3.02
CA LEU A 53 -12.26 13.08 1.92
C LEU A 53 -12.12 13.86 0.63
N VAL A 54 -11.41 13.29 -0.34
CA VAL A 54 -11.10 13.90 -1.63
C VAL A 54 -11.70 13.03 -2.72
N ALA A 55 -12.46 13.63 -3.64
CA ALA A 55 -13.03 12.91 -4.77
C ALA A 55 -12.60 13.55 -6.09
N GLN A 56 -12.25 12.72 -7.05
CA GLN A 56 -11.82 13.11 -8.39
C GLN A 56 -12.44 12.19 -9.44
N LEU A 57 -12.63 12.72 -10.65
CA LEU A 57 -13.16 12.00 -11.80
C LEU A 57 -12.17 12.11 -12.95
N LEU A 58 -11.93 11.02 -13.67
CA LEU A 58 -11.18 11.05 -14.92
C LEU A 58 -12.16 11.34 -16.06
N ALA A 59 -12.05 12.52 -16.66
CA ALA A 59 -12.87 12.91 -17.79
C ALA A 59 -12.45 12.12 -19.05
N PRO A 60 -13.35 11.97 -20.05
CA PRO A 60 -13.03 11.21 -21.27
C PRO A 60 -11.81 11.70 -22.06
N ASN A 61 -11.41 12.96 -21.85
CA ASN A 61 -10.21 13.55 -22.45
C ASN A 61 -8.92 13.29 -21.63
N GLY A 62 -8.97 12.42 -20.61
CA GLY A 62 -7.85 12.11 -19.72
C GLY A 62 -7.58 13.15 -18.63
N THR A 63 -8.39 14.21 -18.51
CA THR A 63 -8.21 15.23 -17.47
C THR A 63 -8.79 14.77 -16.14
N VAL A 64 -8.02 14.92 -15.06
CA VAL A 64 -8.50 14.67 -13.69
C VAL A 64 -9.24 15.91 -13.17
N VAL A 65 -10.52 15.76 -12.83
CA VAL A 65 -11.40 16.85 -12.38
C VAL A 65 -11.79 16.61 -10.91
N PRO A 66 -11.55 17.55 -10.00
CA PRO A 66 -12.04 17.44 -8.63
C PRO A 66 -13.57 17.57 -8.61
N ILE A 67 -14.23 16.74 -7.80
CA ILE A 67 -15.67 16.77 -7.60
C ILE A 67 -16.01 16.91 -6.12
N ALA A 68 -17.26 17.26 -5.82
CA ALA A 68 -17.73 17.30 -4.43
C ALA A 68 -17.60 15.91 -3.80
N ALA A 69 -16.89 15.84 -2.68
CA ALA A 69 -16.71 14.58 -1.95
C ALA A 69 -18.04 14.18 -1.28
N PRO A 70 -18.45 12.90 -1.34
CA PRO A 70 -19.68 12.44 -0.71
C PRO A 70 -19.48 12.39 0.80
N SER A 71 -19.87 13.45 1.52
CA SER A 71 -19.65 13.58 2.97
C SER A 71 -20.14 12.39 3.77
N ASP A 72 -21.25 11.77 3.35
CA ASP A 72 -21.86 10.60 3.97
C ASP A 72 -20.92 9.38 3.99
N ALA A 73 -19.95 9.30 3.08
CA ALA A 73 -18.95 8.23 3.05
C ALA A 73 -17.91 8.34 4.19
N THR A 74 -17.71 9.54 4.75
CA THR A 74 -16.70 9.81 5.78
C THR A 74 -16.91 8.94 7.02
N GLU A 75 -18.16 8.81 7.48
CA GLU A 75 -18.49 7.99 8.65
C GLU A 75 -18.27 6.50 8.36
N LEU A 76 -18.60 6.04 7.14
CA LEU A 76 -18.39 4.66 6.74
C LEU A 76 -16.90 4.30 6.68
N PHE A 77 -16.06 5.17 6.11
CA PHE A 77 -14.60 5.00 6.14
C PHE A 77 -14.06 5.01 7.58
N THR A 78 -14.57 5.90 8.44
CA THR A 78 -14.16 5.98 9.85
C THR A 78 -14.47 4.68 10.59
N ARG A 79 -15.67 4.11 10.40
CA ARG A 79 -16.07 2.81 10.95
C ARG A 79 -15.21 1.67 10.42
N LEU A 80 -14.96 1.65 9.10
CA LEU A 80 -14.10 0.66 8.46
C LEU A 80 -12.68 0.70 9.05
N ARG A 81 -12.10 1.89 9.17
CA ARG A 81 -10.78 2.13 9.75
C ARG A 81 -10.68 1.64 11.19
N HIS A 82 -11.69 1.98 12.00
CA HIS A 82 -11.75 1.60 13.40
C HIS A 82 -11.83 0.08 13.57
N GLY A 83 -12.65 -0.59 12.76
CA GLY A 83 -12.81 -2.03 12.86
C GLY A 83 -11.71 -2.84 12.18
N MET A 84 -10.93 -2.25 11.26
CA MET A 84 -9.73 -2.89 10.66
C MET A 84 -8.47 -2.75 11.51
N TYR A 85 -8.54 -2.08 12.66
CA TYR A 85 -7.43 -2.03 13.62
C TYR A 85 -7.02 -3.45 14.06
N ARG A 86 -5.71 -3.69 14.12
CA ARG A 86 -5.15 -4.92 14.70
C ARG A 86 -4.11 -4.56 15.78
N PRO A 87 -4.12 -5.22 16.95
CA PRO A 87 -3.06 -5.06 17.94
C PRO A 87 -1.67 -5.28 17.33
N GLU A 88 -0.66 -4.57 17.83
CA GLU A 88 0.74 -4.56 17.35
C GLU A 88 0.96 -4.05 15.91
N ARG A 89 -0.05 -4.07 15.04
CA ARG A 89 0.02 -3.58 13.66
C ARG A 89 -0.51 -2.14 13.53
N GLY A 90 -1.54 -1.78 14.29
CA GLY A 90 -2.27 -0.51 14.13
C GLY A 90 -3.38 -0.61 13.09
N THR A 91 -3.78 0.54 12.55
CA THR A 91 -4.73 0.65 11.44
C THR A 91 -4.14 1.49 10.30
N TRP A 92 -4.82 1.55 9.17
CA TRP A 92 -4.42 2.33 8.00
C TRP A 92 -4.70 3.83 8.19
N ILE A 93 -3.97 4.69 7.48
CA ILE A 93 -4.03 6.17 7.55
C ILE A 93 -4.72 6.76 6.32
N SER A 94 -4.61 6.11 5.15
CA SER A 94 -5.41 6.47 3.97
C SER A 94 -5.99 5.25 3.27
N ALA A 95 -7.09 5.47 2.56
CA ALA A 95 -7.75 4.49 1.71
C ALA A 95 -8.08 5.15 0.35
N GLN A 96 -7.64 4.53 -0.74
CA GLN A 96 -7.95 4.96 -2.10
C GLN A 96 -8.98 4.00 -2.69
N TYR A 97 -10.16 4.51 -2.97
CA TYR A 97 -11.28 3.80 -3.57
C TYR A 97 -11.38 4.18 -5.04
N ARG A 98 -11.11 3.24 -5.95
CA ARG A 98 -11.22 3.44 -7.40
C ARG A 98 -12.45 2.73 -7.92
N LEU A 99 -13.25 3.44 -8.73
CA LEU A 99 -14.46 2.96 -9.36
C LEU A 99 -14.30 3.07 -10.88
N GLN A 100 -14.66 2.01 -11.60
CA GLN A 100 -14.65 1.98 -13.05
C GLN A 100 -15.98 1.41 -13.57
N ARG A 101 -16.47 1.95 -14.68
CA ARG A 101 -17.62 1.39 -15.39
C ARG A 101 -17.20 0.21 -16.29
N PRO A 102 -18.03 -0.84 -16.43
CA PRO A 102 -19.31 -1.07 -15.77
C PRO A 102 -19.17 -1.90 -14.47
N GLY A 103 -18.82 -1.25 -13.36
CA GLY A 103 -19.06 -1.77 -12.01
C GLY A 103 -17.88 -2.47 -11.33
N SER A 104 -16.66 -2.37 -11.88
CA SER A 104 -15.46 -2.78 -11.16
C SER A 104 -15.07 -1.73 -10.14
N TYR A 105 -14.47 -2.18 -9.04
CA TYR A 105 -13.87 -1.30 -8.05
C TYR A 105 -12.66 -1.96 -7.40
N SER A 106 -11.76 -1.13 -6.89
CA SER A 106 -10.67 -1.54 -6.03
C SER A 106 -10.57 -0.59 -4.84
N VAL A 107 -10.07 -1.11 -3.73
CA VAL A 107 -9.79 -0.32 -2.52
C VAL A 107 -8.41 -0.69 -2.04
N ASP A 108 -7.53 0.29 -2.01
CA ASP A 108 -6.16 0.14 -1.54
C ASP A 108 -5.99 0.91 -0.23
N PHE A 109 -5.39 0.26 0.76
CA PHE A 109 -5.17 0.84 2.09
C PHE A 109 -3.68 1.12 2.30
N ASN A 110 -3.38 2.27 2.90
CA ASN A 110 -2.03 2.68 3.22
C ASN A 110 -1.92 3.00 4.70
N GLY A 111 -1.02 2.32 5.41
CA GLY A 111 -0.65 2.63 6.79
C GLY A 111 0.80 3.07 6.95
N ASP A 112 1.60 3.03 5.88
CA ASP A 112 3.06 3.14 5.95
C ASP A 112 3.56 4.50 5.40
N PHE A 113 2.85 5.10 4.44
CA PHE A 113 3.26 6.33 3.76
C PHE A 113 2.50 7.57 4.26
N GLU A 114 3.20 8.69 4.38
CA GLU A 114 2.59 9.98 4.72
C GLU A 114 1.63 10.41 3.59
N PRO A 115 0.34 10.58 3.87
CA PRO A 115 -0.61 11.02 2.84
C PRO A 115 -0.39 12.50 2.54
N ALA A 116 -0.76 12.92 1.32
CA ALA A 116 -0.60 14.30 0.88
C ALA A 116 -1.72 15.21 1.44
N TRP A 117 -1.70 15.49 2.74
CA TRP A 117 -2.71 16.30 3.44
C TRP A 117 -3.03 17.62 2.72
N ARG A 118 -4.31 17.98 2.62
CA ARG A 118 -4.73 19.32 2.15
C ARG A 118 -4.48 20.37 3.23
N ALA A 119 -4.75 20.00 4.48
CA ALA A 119 -4.43 20.78 5.66
C ALA A 119 -3.60 19.91 6.60
N ALA A 120 -2.37 20.33 6.88
CA ALA A 120 -1.45 19.57 7.74
C ALA A 120 -2.06 19.39 9.13
N PRO A 121 -2.22 18.14 9.61
CA PRO A 121 -2.63 17.87 10.99
C PRO A 121 -1.56 18.36 11.96
N ASP A 122 -1.97 18.78 13.16
CA ASP A 122 -1.03 19.16 14.21
C ASP A 122 -0.35 17.93 14.85
N GLY A 123 0.71 18.16 15.65
CA GLY A 123 1.43 17.07 16.31
C GLY A 123 0.57 16.29 17.30
N GLU A 124 -0.42 16.93 17.92
CA GLU A 124 -1.32 16.28 18.88
C GLU A 124 -2.22 15.25 18.19
N ALA A 125 -2.69 15.52 16.98
CA ALA A 125 -3.43 14.55 16.17
C ALA A 125 -2.60 13.28 15.87
N HIS A 126 -1.30 13.43 15.64
CA HIS A 126 -0.38 12.30 15.42
C HIS A 126 -0.11 11.52 16.71
N ALA A 127 0.00 12.20 17.85
CA ALA A 127 0.12 11.54 19.15
C ALA A 127 -1.17 10.79 19.53
N ASP A 128 -2.33 11.40 19.29
CA ASP A 128 -3.66 10.79 19.49
C ASP A 128 -3.86 9.54 18.65
N GLU A 129 -3.36 9.54 17.41
CA GLU A 129 -3.38 8.37 16.53
C GLU A 129 -2.70 7.16 17.17
N LEU A 130 -1.50 7.35 17.73
CA LEU A 130 -0.75 6.28 18.39
C LEU A 130 -1.39 5.84 19.71
N ARG A 131 -2.06 6.76 20.43
CA ARG A 131 -2.83 6.42 21.63
C ARG A 131 -4.09 5.61 21.30
N ARG A 132 -4.83 5.99 20.26
CA ARG A 132 -6.09 5.35 19.86
C ARG A 132 -5.86 4.01 19.17
N TYR A 133 -4.81 3.91 18.36
CA TYR A 133 -4.45 2.69 17.64
C TYR A 133 -2.99 2.29 17.91
N PRO A 134 -2.73 1.73 19.12
CA PRO A 134 -1.40 1.26 19.51
C PRO A 134 -0.83 0.24 18.52
N ARG A 135 0.48 0.33 18.29
CA ARG A 135 1.22 -0.58 17.39
C ARG A 135 2.64 -0.76 17.90
N ALA A 136 3.28 -1.86 17.52
CA ALA A 136 4.68 -2.11 17.83
C ALA A 136 5.53 -0.96 17.27
N ALA A 137 6.61 -0.59 17.96
CA ALA A 137 7.46 0.53 17.55
C ALA A 137 7.98 0.38 16.11
N ALA A 138 8.34 -0.85 15.70
CA ALA A 138 8.80 -1.18 14.34
C ALA A 138 7.68 -1.11 13.26
N ASN A 139 6.42 -0.95 13.67
CA ASN A 139 5.25 -0.70 12.82
C ASN A 139 4.78 0.76 12.85
N ILE A 140 5.50 1.65 13.53
CA ILE A 140 5.27 3.09 13.46
C ILE A 140 6.12 3.63 12.30
N PRO A 141 5.52 4.17 11.23
CA PRO A 141 6.29 4.79 10.16
C PRO A 141 7.13 5.97 10.68
N ALA A 142 8.32 6.17 10.10
CA ALA A 142 9.25 7.20 10.55
C ALA A 142 8.64 8.62 10.54
N TRP A 143 7.83 8.93 9.52
CA TRP A 143 7.11 10.21 9.43
C TRP A 143 6.12 10.40 10.58
N LEU A 144 5.42 9.33 10.98
CA LEU A 144 4.42 9.36 12.05
C LEU A 144 5.11 9.49 13.41
N ALA A 145 6.19 8.75 13.64
CA ALA A 145 6.99 8.87 14.86
C ALA A 145 7.51 10.30 15.03
N ARG A 146 8.11 10.86 13.98
CA ARG A 146 8.61 12.24 13.95
C ARG A 146 7.50 13.26 14.25
N ALA A 147 6.35 13.15 13.59
CA ALA A 147 5.24 14.08 13.75
C ALA A 147 4.57 13.99 15.14
N ALA A 148 4.51 12.80 15.72
CA ALA A 148 3.99 12.57 17.07
C ALA A 148 4.99 12.90 18.20
N GLY A 149 6.25 13.23 17.87
CA GLY A 149 7.32 13.37 18.86
C GLY A 149 7.69 12.05 19.55
N ALA A 150 7.38 10.91 18.94
CA ALA A 150 7.72 9.58 19.43
C ALA A 150 9.15 9.20 19.00
N PRO A 151 9.85 8.34 19.76
CA PRO A 151 11.16 7.85 19.35
C PRO A 151 11.06 7.06 18.05
N ALA A 152 11.98 7.31 17.12
CA ALA A 152 12.15 6.49 15.94
C ALA A 152 12.67 5.10 16.35
N ALA A 153 12.08 4.05 15.78
CA ALA A 153 12.52 2.68 15.94
C ALA A 153 13.01 2.14 14.59
N ASP A 154 13.86 1.11 14.64
CA ASP A 154 14.27 0.40 13.44
C ASP A 154 13.02 -0.21 12.75
N PRO A 155 12.88 -0.05 11.42
CA PRO A 155 11.69 -0.51 10.70
C PRO A 155 11.64 -2.04 10.67
N ALA A 156 10.43 -2.60 10.79
CA ALA A 156 10.21 -4.01 10.48
C ALA A 156 10.25 -4.21 8.96
N LEU A 157 11.42 -4.55 8.42
CA LEU A 157 11.63 -4.88 7.01
C LEU A 157 11.03 -6.24 6.68
N ARG A 158 10.42 -6.35 5.49
CA ARG A 158 9.88 -7.60 4.92
C ARG A 158 10.58 -7.93 3.61
N THR A 159 10.94 -9.19 3.40
CA THR A 159 11.47 -9.64 2.12
C THR A 159 10.35 -10.23 1.28
N ALA A 160 10.22 -9.77 0.04
CA ALA A 160 9.22 -10.25 -0.90
C ALA A 160 9.59 -11.64 -1.44
N GLU A 161 8.59 -12.52 -1.46
CA GLU A 161 8.73 -13.83 -2.08
C GLU A 161 8.62 -13.69 -3.60
N VAL A 162 9.64 -14.15 -4.31
CA VAL A 162 9.63 -14.22 -5.79
C VAL A 162 9.77 -15.65 -6.27
N PHE A 163 10.47 -16.49 -5.49
CA PHE A 163 10.76 -17.86 -5.82
C PHE A 163 10.14 -18.82 -4.81
N ASP A 164 9.72 -19.98 -5.27
CA ASP A 164 9.26 -21.09 -4.42
C ASP A 164 10.45 -21.79 -3.73
N GLY A 165 10.15 -22.81 -2.91
CA GLY A 165 11.19 -23.60 -2.22
C GLY A 165 12.14 -24.37 -3.15
N ASN A 166 11.82 -24.48 -4.45
CA ASN A 166 12.68 -25.07 -5.49
C ASN A 166 13.44 -24.01 -6.29
N GLY A 167 13.33 -22.74 -5.91
CA GLY A 167 13.93 -21.61 -6.59
C GLY A 167 13.25 -21.23 -7.91
N ARG A 168 12.05 -21.72 -8.23
CA ARG A 168 11.31 -21.32 -9.44
C ARG A 168 10.46 -20.08 -9.18
N PRO A 169 10.28 -19.19 -10.16
CA PRO A 169 9.41 -18.03 -10.00
C PRO A 169 7.98 -18.46 -9.66
N ILE A 170 7.38 -17.82 -8.65
CA ILE A 170 5.99 -18.07 -8.26
C ILE A 170 5.08 -17.37 -9.27
N THR A 171 4.43 -18.14 -10.15
CA THR A 171 3.58 -17.62 -11.23
C THR A 171 2.09 -17.65 -10.90
N GLU A 172 1.69 -18.41 -9.88
CA GLU A 172 0.30 -18.58 -9.44
C GLU A 172 -0.17 -17.35 -8.63
N ARG A 173 -0.29 -16.20 -9.30
CA ARG A 173 -0.72 -14.93 -8.70
C ARG A 173 -1.75 -14.23 -9.59
N PRO A 174 -2.70 -13.48 -8.99
CA PRO A 174 -3.56 -12.59 -9.77
C PRO A 174 -2.71 -11.62 -10.60
N SER A 175 -3.05 -11.49 -11.88
CA SER A 175 -2.34 -10.61 -12.81
C SER A 175 -2.41 -9.16 -12.34
N VAL A 176 -1.34 -8.39 -12.57
CA VAL A 176 -1.40 -6.92 -12.42
C VAL A 176 -2.27 -6.37 -13.54
N GLY A 177 -3.28 -5.58 -13.18
CA GLY A 177 -4.15 -4.93 -14.16
C GLY A 177 -3.37 -3.98 -15.08
N PRO A 178 -3.79 -3.80 -16.34
CA PRO A 178 -3.03 -3.01 -17.33
C PRO A 178 -2.79 -1.56 -16.89
N GLU A 179 -3.69 -0.98 -16.09
CA GLU A 179 -3.59 0.40 -15.61
C GLU A 179 -2.50 0.61 -14.56
N ASP A 180 -2.24 -0.41 -13.73
CA ASP A 180 -1.21 -0.35 -12.70
C ASP A 180 0.14 -0.88 -13.23
N HIS A 181 0.13 -1.69 -14.30
CA HIS A 181 1.29 -2.50 -14.72
C HIS A 181 2.58 -1.68 -14.90
N GLU A 182 2.53 -0.59 -15.67
CA GLU A 182 3.71 0.26 -15.90
C GLU A 182 4.19 0.95 -14.62
N GLN A 183 3.28 1.38 -13.76
CA GLN A 183 3.61 2.07 -12.52
C GLN A 183 4.22 1.12 -11.49
N VAL A 184 3.68 -0.10 -11.38
CA VAL A 184 4.24 -1.17 -10.54
C VAL A 184 5.62 -1.57 -11.04
N LEU A 185 5.78 -1.75 -12.35
CA LEU A 185 7.08 -2.07 -12.94
C LEU A 185 8.11 -0.97 -12.64
N ALA A 186 7.74 0.30 -12.87
CA ALA A 186 8.60 1.43 -12.59
C ALA A 186 8.98 1.51 -11.09
N TYR A 187 8.05 1.22 -10.18
CA TYR A 187 8.34 1.17 -8.74
C TYR A 187 9.38 0.08 -8.41
N LEU A 188 9.17 -1.14 -8.92
CA LEU A 188 10.04 -2.28 -8.67
C LEU A 188 11.46 -2.08 -9.23
N GLU A 189 11.59 -1.48 -10.41
CA GLU A 189 12.88 -1.30 -11.10
C GLU A 189 13.64 -0.04 -10.67
N ARG A 190 12.95 1.03 -10.22
CA ARG A 190 13.60 2.31 -9.85
C ARG A 190 13.90 2.46 -8.37
N ALA A 191 13.38 1.56 -7.52
CA ALA A 191 13.67 1.58 -6.10
C ALA A 191 15.18 1.53 -5.83
N PRO A 192 15.66 2.17 -4.75
CA PRO A 192 17.07 2.10 -4.38
C PRO A 192 17.60 0.66 -4.28
N ILE A 193 18.74 0.40 -4.92
CA ILE A 193 19.45 -0.88 -4.82
C ILE A 193 20.32 -0.86 -3.56
N VAL A 194 20.19 -1.89 -2.73
CA VAL A 194 20.99 -2.08 -1.51
C VAL A 194 22.07 -3.14 -1.68
N LEU A 195 21.89 -4.09 -2.60
CA LEU A 195 22.88 -5.11 -2.93
C LEU A 195 22.86 -5.40 -4.42
N ALA A 196 24.02 -5.53 -5.05
CA ALA A 196 24.14 -5.84 -6.47
C ALA A 196 25.33 -6.75 -6.74
N ALA A 197 25.09 -7.87 -7.43
CA ALA A 197 26.15 -8.63 -8.07
C ALA A 197 26.43 -8.08 -9.48
N ARG A 198 27.61 -8.40 -10.01
CA ARG A 198 28.02 -8.01 -11.38
C ARG A 198 27.51 -8.97 -12.47
N SER A 199 26.82 -10.04 -12.08
CA SER A 199 26.31 -11.09 -12.96
C SER A 199 24.77 -11.15 -12.95
N TYR A 200 24.21 -11.92 -13.88
CA TYR A 200 22.79 -12.21 -13.99
C TYR A 200 22.54 -13.70 -13.74
N ASP A 201 21.33 -14.04 -13.27
CA ASP A 201 20.85 -15.41 -13.20
C ASP A 201 20.10 -15.79 -14.49
N ALA A 202 19.94 -17.09 -14.73
CA ALA A 202 19.20 -17.62 -15.86
C ALA A 202 17.70 -17.31 -15.74
N ASP A 203 17.07 -17.00 -16.87
CA ASP A 203 15.62 -16.91 -16.93
C ASP A 203 14.99 -18.31 -16.84
N LYS A 204 14.45 -18.65 -15.67
CA LYS A 204 13.85 -19.97 -15.42
C LYS A 204 12.54 -20.23 -16.19
N LEU A 205 11.92 -19.21 -16.78
CA LEU A 205 10.72 -19.36 -17.63
C LEU A 205 11.06 -19.37 -19.12
N ASP A 206 12.25 -18.87 -19.50
CA ASP A 206 12.79 -18.94 -20.86
C ASP A 206 14.30 -19.27 -20.83
N PRO A 207 14.67 -20.54 -20.60
CA PRO A 207 16.07 -20.93 -20.42
C PRO A 207 16.96 -20.68 -21.64
N GLU A 208 16.38 -20.64 -22.85
CA GLU A 208 17.10 -20.41 -24.11
C GLU A 208 17.61 -18.97 -24.22
N ARG A 209 17.03 -18.03 -23.45
CA ARG A 209 17.41 -16.61 -23.44
C ARG A 209 18.78 -16.35 -22.81
N GLY A 210 19.32 -17.31 -22.07
CA GLY A 210 20.55 -17.14 -21.28
C GLY A 210 20.36 -16.25 -20.04
N PRO A 211 21.47 -15.91 -19.35
CA PRO A 211 21.42 -15.10 -18.13
C PRO A 211 20.90 -13.68 -18.37
N ALA A 212 19.77 -13.34 -17.75
CA ALA A 212 19.08 -12.06 -17.93
C ALA A 212 18.43 -11.52 -16.64
N VAL A 213 18.29 -12.35 -15.60
CA VAL A 213 17.63 -11.99 -14.35
C VAL A 213 18.61 -11.20 -13.46
N PRO A 214 18.35 -9.94 -13.10
CA PRO A 214 19.29 -9.15 -12.30
C PRO A 214 19.47 -9.70 -10.88
N LEU A 215 20.72 -9.93 -10.49
CA LEU A 215 21.09 -10.31 -9.12
C LEU A 215 21.29 -9.04 -8.26
N THR A 216 20.19 -8.33 -8.06
CA THR A 216 20.12 -7.10 -7.25
C THR A 216 19.04 -7.24 -6.20
N PHE A 217 19.14 -6.48 -5.11
CA PHE A 217 18.08 -6.30 -4.13
C PHE A 217 17.75 -4.82 -4.01
N HIS A 218 16.47 -4.52 -4.09
CA HIS A 218 15.90 -3.19 -3.97
C HIS A 218 15.17 -3.05 -2.63
N THR A 219 15.00 -1.82 -2.15
CA THR A 219 14.16 -1.54 -0.99
C THR A 219 13.44 -0.20 -1.10
N ASP A 220 12.28 -0.09 -0.47
CA ASP A 220 11.59 1.17 -0.18
C ASP A 220 11.56 1.51 1.32
N GLY A 221 12.39 0.84 2.12
CA GLY A 221 12.46 1.02 3.57
C GLY A 221 11.39 0.28 4.37
N ARG A 222 10.46 -0.42 3.71
CA ARG A 222 9.54 -1.37 4.35
C ARG A 222 9.66 -2.76 3.76
N TRP A 223 9.83 -2.84 2.44
CA TRP A 223 10.04 -4.06 1.70
C TRP A 223 11.43 -4.13 1.11
N ILE A 224 11.93 -5.35 0.96
CA ILE A 224 13.10 -5.70 0.19
C ILE A 224 12.67 -6.71 -0.86
N TRP A 225 13.07 -6.54 -2.12
CA TRP A 225 12.77 -7.50 -3.16
C TRP A 225 13.95 -7.69 -4.12
N PRO A 226 14.13 -8.89 -4.69
CA PRO A 226 15.14 -9.10 -5.70
C PRO A 226 14.73 -8.40 -7.01
N GLY A 227 15.71 -7.93 -7.79
CA GLY A 227 15.49 -7.35 -9.13
C GLY A 227 14.79 -8.31 -10.10
N ALA A 228 14.80 -9.61 -9.78
CA ALA A 228 13.96 -10.62 -10.43
C ALA A 228 12.46 -10.27 -10.44
N ALA A 229 11.93 -9.59 -9.41
CA ALA A 229 10.52 -9.20 -9.37
C ALA A 229 10.13 -8.29 -10.55
N GLY A 230 10.92 -7.24 -10.80
CA GLY A 230 10.72 -6.35 -11.94
C GLY A 230 10.97 -7.06 -13.28
N TYR A 231 12.01 -7.89 -13.35
CA TYR A 231 12.32 -8.68 -14.55
C TYR A 231 11.15 -9.58 -14.97
N TYR A 232 10.62 -10.39 -14.05
CA TYR A 232 9.56 -11.36 -14.35
C TYR A 232 8.21 -10.70 -14.64
N LEU A 233 7.91 -9.56 -14.01
CA LEU A 233 6.75 -8.76 -14.39
C LEU A 233 6.89 -8.26 -15.84
N ARG A 234 8.03 -7.67 -16.19
CA ARG A 234 8.27 -7.11 -17.53
C ARG A 234 8.32 -8.17 -18.64
N ALA A 235 9.03 -9.28 -18.40
CA ALA A 235 9.30 -10.28 -19.42
C ALA A 235 8.17 -11.31 -19.56
N HIS A 236 7.49 -11.64 -18.46
CA HIS A 236 6.56 -12.77 -18.38
C HIS A 236 5.19 -12.42 -17.79
N GLY A 237 4.95 -11.16 -17.41
CA GLY A 237 3.70 -10.74 -16.79
C GLY A 237 3.45 -11.33 -15.39
N VAL A 238 4.50 -11.87 -14.75
CA VAL A 238 4.39 -12.49 -13.42
C VAL A 238 4.24 -11.40 -12.37
N ALA A 239 3.12 -11.42 -11.65
CA ALA A 239 2.82 -10.43 -10.64
C ALA A 239 3.76 -10.54 -9.42
N PRO A 240 4.11 -9.42 -8.76
CA PRO A 240 4.77 -9.44 -7.47
C PRO A 240 3.88 -10.06 -6.39
N GLU A 241 4.45 -10.30 -5.19
CA GLU A 241 3.69 -10.81 -4.05
C GLU A 241 2.45 -9.92 -3.79
N PRO A 242 1.26 -10.48 -3.52
CA PRO A 242 0.04 -9.69 -3.37
C PRO A 242 0.13 -8.59 -2.30
N ASP A 243 0.79 -8.87 -1.18
CA ASP A 243 1.03 -7.91 -0.11
C ASP A 243 1.97 -6.77 -0.55
N LEU A 244 3.01 -7.08 -1.33
CA LEU A 244 3.89 -6.08 -1.92
C LEU A 244 3.14 -5.24 -2.95
N LEU A 245 2.29 -5.85 -3.79
CA LEU A 245 1.48 -5.12 -4.76
C LEU A 245 0.52 -4.15 -4.07
N ALA A 246 -0.16 -4.59 -3.01
CA ALA A 246 -1.03 -3.74 -2.21
C ALA A 246 -0.26 -2.58 -1.55
N HIS A 247 0.96 -2.86 -1.07
CA HIS A 247 1.86 -1.83 -0.52
C HIS A 247 2.26 -0.78 -1.57
N ILE A 248 2.66 -1.21 -2.77
CA ILE A 248 3.02 -0.31 -3.88
C ILE A 248 1.83 0.59 -4.28
N ARG A 249 0.62 0.03 -4.31
CA ARG A 249 -0.61 0.81 -4.55
C ARG A 249 -0.90 1.77 -3.42
N GLY A 250 -0.71 1.36 -2.18
CA GLY A 250 -0.82 2.21 -1.00
C GLY A 250 0.17 3.38 -1.00
N ALA A 251 1.36 3.18 -1.57
CA ALA A 251 2.35 4.25 -1.83
C ALA A 251 1.90 5.25 -2.91
N GLY A 252 0.81 4.95 -3.63
CA GLY A 252 0.41 5.65 -4.84
C GLY A 252 1.49 5.56 -5.91
N PHE A 253 2.18 4.41 -6.00
CA PHE A 253 3.28 4.16 -6.93
C PHE A 253 4.48 5.12 -6.83
N ARG A 254 4.61 5.83 -5.69
CA ARG A 254 5.72 6.76 -5.43
C ARG A 254 6.70 6.14 -4.45
N LEU A 255 7.97 6.10 -4.85
CA LEU A 255 9.03 5.62 -3.98
C LEU A 255 9.26 6.62 -2.84
N PRO A 256 9.32 6.14 -1.58
CA PRO A 256 9.73 6.97 -0.46
C PRO A 256 11.24 7.24 -0.51
N GLU A 257 11.67 8.26 0.24
CA GLU A 257 13.08 8.38 0.60
C GLU A 257 13.44 7.30 1.62
N VAL A 258 14.56 6.61 1.37
CA VAL A 258 15.09 5.58 2.26
C VAL A 258 16.41 6.07 2.83
N ASP A 259 16.44 6.29 4.15
CA ASP A 259 17.63 6.72 4.88
C ASP A 259 18.72 5.64 4.91
N GLU A 260 19.95 6.06 5.22
CA GLU A 260 21.11 5.17 5.16
C GLU A 260 21.03 4.05 6.20
N ARG A 261 20.53 4.33 7.40
CA ARG A 261 20.34 3.33 8.47
C ARG A 261 19.42 2.21 8.00
N THR A 262 18.33 2.53 7.32
CA THR A 262 17.38 1.56 6.79
C THR A 262 17.99 0.74 5.66
N ARG A 263 18.83 1.35 4.81
CA ARG A 263 19.57 0.63 3.77
C ARG A 263 20.56 -0.36 4.37
N GLU A 264 21.31 0.02 5.39
CA GLU A 264 22.24 -0.86 6.11
C GLU A 264 21.50 -2.05 6.74
N LEU A 265 20.35 -1.81 7.38
CA LEU A 265 19.50 -2.88 7.93
C LEU A 265 19.00 -3.83 6.84
N ALA A 266 18.63 -3.30 5.67
CA ALA A 266 18.23 -4.10 4.53
C ALA A 266 19.38 -4.99 4.03
N VAL A 267 20.61 -4.46 3.95
CA VAL A 267 21.79 -5.26 3.59
C VAL A 267 22.04 -6.36 4.62
N ALA A 268 22.02 -6.04 5.91
CA ALA A 268 22.24 -7.01 6.99
C ALA A 268 21.19 -8.15 6.97
N LEU A 269 19.94 -7.84 6.64
CA LEU A 269 18.87 -8.83 6.53
C LEU A 269 19.09 -9.79 5.34
N ILE A 270 19.52 -9.27 4.19
CA ILE A 270 19.74 -10.08 2.98
C ILE A 270 21.02 -10.92 3.06
N THR A 271 22.06 -10.40 3.68
CA THR A 271 23.35 -11.10 3.86
C THR A 271 23.35 -12.08 5.03
N GLY A 272 22.32 -12.04 5.88
CA GLY A 272 22.21 -12.89 7.07
C GLY A 272 23.04 -12.41 8.27
N GLU A 273 23.61 -11.20 8.20
CA GLU A 273 24.40 -10.59 9.28
C GLU A 273 23.52 -10.13 10.47
N ALA A 274 22.20 -10.07 10.31
CA ALA A 274 21.26 -9.66 11.36
C ALA A 274 21.01 -10.70 12.48
N GLN A 275 21.68 -11.86 12.45
CA GLN A 275 21.56 -12.93 13.47
C GLN A 275 22.90 -13.23 14.18
N GLY A 276 23.62 -12.17 14.59
CA GLY A 276 24.84 -12.25 15.41
C GLY A 276 24.64 -11.70 16.81
#